data_AF-A0A1C0ALC9-F1
#
_entry.id   AF-A0A1C0ALC9-F1
#
_cell.length_a   1.000
_cell.length_b   1.000
_cell.length_c   1.000
_cell.angle_alpha   90.00
_cell.angle_beta   90.00
_cell.angle_gamma   90.00
#
_symmetry.space_group_name_H-M   'P 1'
#
loop_
_entity.id
_entity.type
_entity.pdbx_description
1 polymer ?
#
loop_
_entity_poly.entity_id
_entity_poly.type
_entity_poly.pdbx_seq_one_letter_code
_entity_poly.pdbx_strand_id
1 'polypeptide(L)'
;MLETFSWPTRSAAEAAFRGILRNSGYSVGDAVSDPVHHRMLIELLERHPDHAEKAGPGVREFFIGRTRDASGVFVGANAIGIWIRRVDGEEVDFSYLTAIRQHSAKSDAKEALRTEVDERRQEYRDARFASREEVRSDLSGDRVEVKSLIVV
;
A
#
# COMPACT_ATOMS: atom_id res chain seq x y z
N MET A 1 4.70 5.72 12.88
CA MET A 1 4.85 4.30 13.27
C MET A 1 3.89 3.52 12.39
N LEU A 2 4.33 2.48 11.68
CA LEU A 2 3.43 1.56 10.97
C LEU A 2 3.01 0.43 11.93
N GLU A 3 2.15 -0.49 11.47
CA GLU A 3 1.71 -1.61 12.31
C GLU A 3 2.88 -2.53 12.67
N THR A 4 3.69 -2.91 11.68
CA THR A 4 4.83 -3.83 11.87
C THR A 4 6.14 -3.08 12.04
N PHE A 5 6.27 -1.91 11.43
CA PHE A 5 7.54 -1.18 11.35
C PHE A 5 7.53 0.12 12.14
N SER A 6 8.57 0.33 12.94
CA SER A 6 8.77 1.57 13.67
C SER A 6 10.15 2.14 13.39
N TRP A 7 10.23 3.47 13.38
CA TRP A 7 11.48 4.21 13.26
C TRP A 7 11.52 5.29 14.33
N PRO A 8 12.70 5.57 14.90
CA PRO A 8 12.84 6.56 15.97
C PRO A 8 12.54 7.98 15.47
N THR A 9 12.71 8.24 14.17
CA THR A 9 12.44 9.55 13.57
C THR A 9 11.74 9.40 12.23
N ARG A 10 11.05 10.46 11.81
CA ARG A 10 10.48 10.56 10.46
C ARG A 10 11.57 10.48 9.38
N SER A 11 12.72 11.11 9.61
CA SER A 11 13.85 11.04 8.67
C SER A 11 14.38 9.61 8.51
N ALA A 12 14.37 8.81 9.58
CA ALA A 12 14.74 7.39 9.52
C ALA A 12 13.71 6.57 8.73
N ALA A 13 12.41 6.86 8.86
CA ALA A 13 11.38 6.27 8.00
C ALA A 13 11.59 6.67 6.52
N GLU A 14 11.76 7.96 6.22
CA GLU A 14 12.04 8.43 4.85
C GLU A 14 13.29 7.76 4.26
N ALA A 15 14.33 7.53 5.07
CA ALA A 15 15.54 6.84 4.67
C ALA A 15 15.30 5.35 4.38
N ALA A 16 14.48 4.65 5.17
CA ALA A 16 14.15 3.26 4.93
C ALA A 16 13.44 3.06 3.58
N PHE A 17 12.41 3.87 3.28
CA PHE A 17 11.70 3.81 2.00
C PHE A 17 12.59 4.27 0.82
N ARG A 18 13.47 5.25 1.04
CA ARG A 18 14.50 5.61 0.04
C ARG A 18 15.45 4.44 -0.21
N GLY A 19 15.76 3.64 0.81
CA GLY A 19 16.54 2.42 0.70
C GLY A 19 15.92 1.41 -0.25
N ILE A 20 14.60 1.21 -0.19
CA ILE A 20 13.86 0.37 -1.16
C ILE A 20 14.06 0.88 -2.58
N LEU A 21 14.03 2.20 -2.79
CA LEU A 21 14.14 2.80 -4.12
C LEU A 21 15.57 2.81 -4.68
N ARG A 22 16.59 2.91 -3.83
CA ARG A 22 17.97 3.24 -4.25
C ARG A 22 19.02 2.19 -3.91
N ASN A 23 18.79 1.38 -2.87
CA ASN A 23 19.82 0.50 -2.27
C ASN A 23 19.43 -0.99 -2.26
N SER A 24 18.21 -1.32 -2.68
CA SER A 24 17.67 -2.69 -2.70
C SER A 24 18.13 -3.53 -3.89
N GLY A 25 18.66 -2.89 -4.93
CA GLY A 25 19.03 -3.54 -6.20
C GLY A 25 17.93 -3.55 -7.27
N TYR A 26 16.73 -3.02 -6.99
CA TYR A 26 15.68 -2.91 -8.01
C TYR A 26 16.02 -1.88 -9.10
N SER A 27 15.79 -2.26 -10.34
CA SER A 27 15.87 -1.43 -11.53
C SER A 27 14.51 -0.89 -11.93
N VAL A 28 14.49 0.09 -12.84
CA VAL A 28 13.24 0.60 -13.42
C VAL A 28 12.50 -0.52 -14.13
N GLY A 29 11.22 -0.68 -13.81
CA GLY A 29 10.35 -1.74 -14.29
C GLY A 29 10.24 -2.93 -13.33
N ASP A 30 11.18 -3.08 -12.39
CA ASP A 30 11.18 -4.20 -11.47
C ASP A 30 10.04 -4.07 -10.46
N ALA A 31 9.35 -5.18 -10.25
CA ALA A 31 8.43 -5.34 -9.15
C ALA A 31 9.21 -5.37 -7.83
N VAL A 32 8.64 -4.74 -6.80
CA VAL A 32 9.15 -4.82 -5.42
C VAL A 32 8.80 -6.19 -4.88
N SER A 33 9.72 -7.14 -5.07
CA SER A 33 9.52 -8.57 -4.83
C SER A 33 9.90 -9.04 -3.42
N ASP A 34 10.68 -8.24 -2.68
CA ASP A 34 11.04 -8.55 -1.30
C ASP A 34 9.78 -8.42 -0.42
N PRO A 35 9.38 -9.49 0.30
CA PRO A 35 8.18 -9.47 1.11
C PRO A 35 8.17 -8.40 2.21
N VAL A 36 9.33 -8.06 2.77
CA VAL A 36 9.47 -7.01 3.80
C VAL A 36 9.23 -5.64 3.16
N HIS A 37 9.86 -5.36 2.02
CA HIS A 37 9.63 -4.12 1.29
C HIS A 37 8.17 -3.99 0.86
N HIS A 38 7.58 -5.08 0.37
CA HIS A 38 6.17 -5.11 -0.02
C HIS A 38 5.25 -4.81 1.17
N ARG A 39 5.47 -5.46 2.32
CA ARG A 39 4.71 -5.22 3.56
C ARG A 39 4.84 -3.77 4.02
N MET A 40 6.05 -3.20 4.00
CA MET A 40 6.28 -1.79 4.33
C MET A 40 5.44 -0.86 3.45
N LEU A 41 5.36 -1.15 2.14
CA LEU A 41 4.62 -0.32 1.19
C LEU A 41 3.10 -0.45 1.35
N ILE A 42 2.58 -1.64 1.63
CA ILE A 42 1.15 -1.83 1.95
C ILE A 42 0.77 -1.03 3.20
N GLU A 43 1.50 -1.19 4.30
CA GLU A 43 1.18 -0.49 5.56
C GLU A 43 1.31 1.04 5.43
N LEU A 44 2.25 1.50 4.58
CA LEU A 44 2.36 2.93 4.29
C LEU A 44 1.23 3.42 3.38
N LEU A 45 0.78 2.62 2.42
CA LEU A 45 -0.32 2.96 1.51
C LEU A 45 -1.63 3.18 2.28
N GLU A 46 -1.93 2.34 3.26
CA GLU A 46 -3.12 2.47 4.11
C GLU A 46 -3.22 3.83 4.82
N ARG A 47 -2.07 4.46 5.06
CA ARG A 47 -1.90 5.76 5.70
C ARG A 47 -1.80 6.92 4.71
N HIS A 48 -1.75 6.64 3.41
CA HIS A 48 -1.69 7.68 2.40
C HIS A 48 -2.99 8.51 2.46
N PRO A 49 -2.93 9.86 2.47
CA PRO A 49 -4.13 10.70 2.52
C PRO A 49 -5.11 10.38 1.37
N ASP A 50 -4.56 10.10 0.19
CA ASP A 50 -5.30 9.68 -1.01
C ASP A 50 -5.37 8.14 -1.18
N HIS A 51 -5.34 7.36 -0.10
CA HIS A 51 -5.34 5.88 -0.16
C HIS A 51 -6.40 5.33 -1.12
N ALA A 52 -7.65 5.81 -1.03
CA ALA A 52 -8.76 5.31 -1.84
C ALA A 52 -8.51 5.53 -3.34
N GLU A 53 -7.95 6.69 -3.71
CA GLU A 53 -7.55 6.97 -5.07
C GLU A 53 -6.37 6.09 -5.47
N LYS A 54 -5.28 6.07 -4.70
CA LYS A 54 -4.06 5.32 -5.05
C LYS A 54 -4.30 3.82 -5.21
N ALA A 55 -5.04 3.20 -4.29
CA ALA A 55 -5.38 1.78 -4.33
C ALA A 55 -6.38 1.46 -5.45
N GLY A 56 -7.33 2.36 -5.76
CA GLY A 56 -8.39 2.11 -6.73
C GLY A 56 -9.16 0.82 -6.41
N PRO A 57 -9.42 -0.07 -7.39
CA PRO A 57 -10.07 -1.36 -7.15
C PRO A 57 -9.16 -2.38 -6.43
N GLY A 58 -7.87 -2.10 -6.29
CA GLY A 58 -6.92 -2.97 -5.62
C GLY A 58 -5.50 -2.83 -6.17
N VAL A 59 -4.52 -3.09 -5.31
CA VAL A 59 -3.10 -3.13 -5.69
C VAL A 59 -2.77 -4.51 -6.23
N ARG A 60 -2.27 -4.58 -7.47
CA ARG A 60 -1.69 -5.81 -8.03
C ARG A 60 -0.24 -5.95 -7.58
N GLU A 61 0.56 -4.89 -7.72
CA GLU A 61 1.95 -4.86 -7.27
C GLU A 61 2.49 -3.43 -7.11
N PHE A 62 3.60 -3.31 -6.38
CA PHE A 62 4.45 -2.12 -6.39
C PHE A 62 5.63 -2.36 -7.32
N PHE A 63 6.09 -1.34 -8.02
CA PHE A 63 7.24 -1.43 -8.91
C PHE A 63 8.04 -0.12 -8.94
N ILE A 64 9.28 -0.17 -9.41
CA ILE A 64 10.10 1.03 -9.60
C ILE A 64 9.78 1.65 -10.96
N GLY A 65 9.20 2.83 -10.97
CA GLY A 65 8.85 3.55 -12.19
C GLY A 65 9.69 4.81 -12.36
N ARG A 66 9.70 5.36 -13.57
CA ARG A 66 10.28 6.69 -13.81
C ARG A 66 9.29 7.76 -13.38
N THR A 67 9.75 8.73 -12.60
CA THR A 67 8.91 9.85 -12.19
C THR A 67 8.67 10.76 -13.39
N ARG A 68 7.40 11.05 -13.66
CA ARG A 68 6.95 12.04 -14.64
C ARG A 68 6.42 13.25 -13.88
N ASP A 69 6.65 14.46 -14.39
CA ASP A 69 5.96 15.65 -13.91
C ASP A 69 4.49 15.64 -14.35
N ALA A 70 3.75 16.65 -13.91
CA ALA A 70 2.34 16.85 -14.25
C ALA A 70 2.07 17.00 -15.76
N SER A 71 3.10 17.23 -16.59
CA SER A 71 2.99 17.28 -18.05
C SER A 71 3.32 15.94 -18.73
N GLY A 72 3.61 14.90 -17.94
CA GLY A 72 4.01 13.57 -18.43
C GLY A 72 5.47 13.48 -18.86
N VAL A 73 6.24 14.56 -18.69
CA VAL A 73 7.66 14.66 -19.03
C VAL A 73 8.49 14.13 -17.87
N PHE A 74 9.60 13.43 -18.15
CA PHE A 74 10.46 12.94 -17.08
C PHE A 74 11.10 14.12 -16.33
N VAL A 75 10.88 14.20 -15.01
CA VAL A 75 11.45 15.24 -14.12
C VAL A 75 12.99 15.21 -14.04
N GLY A 76 13.62 14.18 -14.63
CA GLY A 76 15.05 14.06 -14.84
C GLY A 76 15.38 12.68 -15.39
N ALA A 77 16.53 12.53 -16.05
CA ALA A 77 16.91 11.27 -16.70
C ALA A 77 16.94 10.05 -15.74
N ASN A 78 17.20 10.29 -14.45
CA ASN A 78 17.30 9.27 -13.40
C ASN A 78 16.28 9.46 -12.27
N ALA A 79 15.23 10.25 -12.51
CA ALA A 79 14.17 10.43 -11.53
C ALA A 79 13.28 9.18 -11.54
N ILE A 80 13.38 8.41 -10.46
CA ILE A 80 12.62 7.19 -10.24
C ILE A 80 11.80 7.34 -8.96
N GLY A 81 10.68 6.64 -8.93
CA GLY A 81 9.75 6.59 -7.81
C GLY A 81 9.22 5.18 -7.62
N ILE A 82 8.46 5.00 -6.54
CA ILE A 82 7.71 3.77 -6.30
C ILE A 82 6.33 4.00 -6.90
N TRP A 83 5.88 3.06 -7.72
CA TRP A 83 4.60 3.11 -8.43
C TRP A 83 3.73 1.94 -7.99
N ILE A 84 2.43 2.13 -8.10
CA ILE A 84 1.41 1.11 -7.90
C ILE A 84 0.90 0.73 -9.28
N ARG A 85 0.90 -0.56 -9.56
CA ARG A 85 0.13 -1.14 -10.65
C ARG A 85 -1.11 -1.76 -10.04
N ARG A 86 -2.28 -1.28 -10.44
CA ARG A 86 -3.58 -1.72 -9.93
C ARG A 86 -4.04 -2.99 -10.65
N VAL A 87 -5.09 -3.62 -10.11
CA VAL A 87 -5.72 -4.83 -10.69
C VAL A 87 -6.42 -4.55 -12.02
N ASP A 88 -6.89 -3.33 -12.24
CA ASP A 88 -7.49 -2.87 -13.50
C ASP A 88 -6.44 -2.57 -14.60
N GLY A 89 -5.15 -2.64 -14.27
CA GLY A 89 -4.06 -2.37 -15.20
C GLY A 89 -3.51 -0.95 -15.13
N GLU A 90 -4.17 -0.02 -14.45
CA GLU A 90 -3.69 1.36 -14.34
C GLU A 90 -2.45 1.45 -13.44
N GLU A 91 -1.60 2.43 -13.76
CA GLU A 91 -0.38 2.71 -13.01
C GLU A 91 -0.43 4.12 -12.42
N VAL A 92 -0.12 4.24 -11.13
CA VAL A 92 -0.08 5.53 -10.44
C VAL A 92 1.17 5.67 -9.59
N ASP A 93 1.71 6.88 -9.54
CA ASP A 93 2.82 7.18 -8.64
C ASP A 93 2.34 7.09 -7.19
N PHE A 94 3.08 6.36 -6.34
CA PHE A 94 2.71 6.16 -4.95
C PHE A 94 3.02 7.39 -4.10
N SER A 95 4.04 8.17 -4.44
CA SER A 95 4.48 9.33 -3.66
C SER A 95 4.65 8.99 -2.16
N TYR A 96 5.48 7.99 -1.84
CA TYR A 96 5.68 7.51 -0.45
C TYR A 96 6.03 8.62 0.55
N LEU A 97 6.69 9.69 0.11
CA LEU A 97 6.96 10.86 0.95
C LEU A 97 5.65 11.53 1.38
N THR A 98 4.65 11.68 0.52
CA THR A 98 3.34 12.24 0.91
C THR A 98 2.72 11.42 2.04
N ALA A 99 2.71 10.09 1.94
CA ALA A 99 2.21 9.22 3.00
C ALA A 99 2.98 9.37 4.33
N ILE A 100 4.31 9.49 4.29
CA ILE A 100 5.12 9.68 5.51
C ILE A 100 4.91 11.08 6.11
N ARG A 101 4.74 12.09 5.25
CA ARG A 101 4.81 13.50 5.63
C ARG A 101 3.47 14.10 6.03
N GLN A 102 2.37 13.62 5.44
CA GLN A 102 1.03 14.18 5.59
C GLN A 102 0.15 13.39 6.58
N HIS A 103 0.75 12.83 7.63
CA HIS A 103 -0.01 12.47 8.84
C HIS A 103 -0.73 13.72 9.36
N SER A 104 -2.04 13.76 9.14
CA SER A 104 -2.92 14.85 9.52
C SER A 104 -3.88 14.38 10.61
N ALA A 105 -4.43 15.32 11.39
CA ALA A 105 -5.46 15.01 12.39
C ALA A 105 -6.66 14.23 11.81
N LYS A 106 -6.92 14.35 10.50
CA LYS A 106 -7.91 13.55 9.77
C LYS A 106 -7.49 12.08 9.67
N SER A 107 -6.22 11.80 9.44
CA SER A 107 -5.67 10.43 9.46
C SER A 107 -5.75 9.86 10.88
N ASP A 108 -5.40 10.64 11.90
CA ASP A 108 -5.51 10.20 13.30
C ASP A 108 -6.97 9.90 13.69
N ALA A 109 -7.91 10.77 13.30
CA ALA A 109 -9.33 10.55 13.52
C ALA A 109 -9.86 9.33 12.75
N LYS A 110 -9.42 9.12 11.51
CA LYS A 110 -9.80 7.94 10.71
C LYS A 110 -9.28 6.65 11.35
N GLU A 111 -8.05 6.64 11.85
CA GLU A 111 -7.49 5.49 12.55
C GLU A 111 -8.19 5.24 13.87
N ALA A 112 -8.48 6.27 14.67
CA ALA A 112 -9.27 6.13 15.90
C ALA A 112 -10.65 5.52 15.60
N LEU A 113 -11.36 6.03 14.59
CA LEU A 113 -12.66 5.48 14.18
C LEU A 113 -12.56 4.07 13.61
N ARG A 114 -11.44 3.72 12.95
CA ARG A 114 -11.20 2.40 12.40
C ARG A 114 -10.97 1.38 13.52
N THR A 115 -10.15 1.71 14.50
CA THR A 115 -9.91 0.87 15.69
C THR A 115 -11.22 0.52 16.39
N GLU A 116 -12.12 1.49 16.58
CA GLU A 116 -13.43 1.27 17.21
C GLU A 116 -14.32 0.27 16.47
N VAL A 117 -14.11 0.08 15.15
CA VAL A 117 -14.89 -0.88 14.35
C VAL A 117 -14.10 -2.11 13.94
N ASP A 118 -12.84 -2.25 14.35
CA ASP A 118 -11.97 -3.32 13.85
C ASP A 118 -12.42 -4.70 14.34
N GLU A 119 -12.87 -4.82 15.60
CA GLU A 119 -13.50 -6.04 16.10
C GLU A 119 -14.68 -6.46 15.22
N ARG A 120 -15.58 -5.51 14.92
CA ARG A 120 -16.75 -5.76 14.08
C ARG A 120 -16.38 -6.11 12.63
N ARG A 121 -15.33 -5.49 12.08
CA ARG A 121 -14.81 -5.82 10.74
C ARG A 121 -14.23 -7.23 10.72
N GLN A 122 -13.53 -7.63 11.79
CA GLN A 122 -12.94 -8.95 11.91
C GLN A 122 -14.00 -10.03 12.12
N GLU A 123 -14.98 -9.81 12.99
CA GLU A 123 -16.14 -10.69 13.18
C GLU A 123 -16.92 -10.88 11.88
N TYR A 124 -17.18 -9.80 11.13
CA TYR A 124 -17.86 -9.89 9.84
C TYR A 124 -17.06 -10.72 8.84
N ARG A 125 -15.74 -10.50 8.78
CA ARG A 125 -14.82 -11.28 7.94
C ARG A 125 -14.91 -12.76 8.34
N ASP A 126 -14.66 -13.08 9.59
CA ASP A 126 -14.58 -14.45 10.09
C ASP A 126 -15.91 -15.19 9.92
N ALA A 127 -17.05 -14.57 10.24
CA ALA A 127 -18.38 -15.16 10.03
C ALA A 127 -18.65 -15.44 8.53
N ARG A 128 -18.19 -14.55 7.66
CA ARG A 128 -18.43 -14.66 6.21
C ARG A 128 -17.55 -15.70 5.54
N PHE A 129 -16.32 -15.90 6.04
CA PHE A 129 -15.42 -16.95 5.56
C PHE A 129 -15.62 -18.30 6.27
N ALA A 130 -16.18 -18.33 7.48
CA ALA A 130 -16.52 -19.58 8.18
C ALA A 130 -17.76 -20.28 7.58
N SER A 131 -18.66 -19.53 6.94
CA SER A 131 -19.96 -20.03 6.49
C SER A 131 -20.02 -20.46 5.03
N ARG A 132 -18.98 -20.21 4.21
CA ARG A 132 -19.03 -20.45 2.76
C ARG A 132 -17.70 -20.97 2.22
N GLU A 133 -17.75 -22.10 1.50
CA GLU A 133 -16.62 -22.60 0.68
C GLU A 133 -16.21 -21.59 -0.41
N GLU A 134 -17.16 -20.77 -0.89
CA GLU A 134 -16.90 -19.68 -1.84
C GLU A 134 -17.45 -18.35 -1.33
N VAL A 135 -16.56 -17.40 -1.05
CA VAL A 135 -16.93 -16.03 -0.72
C VAL A 135 -16.91 -15.17 -1.98
N ARG A 136 -18.00 -14.43 -2.19
CA ARG A 136 -18.13 -13.44 -3.27
C ARG A 136 -18.13 -12.03 -2.70
N SER A 137 -17.56 -11.12 -3.48
CA SER A 137 -17.60 -9.67 -3.22
C SER A 137 -19.05 -9.20 -3.21
N ASP A 138 -19.48 -8.53 -2.14
CA ASP A 138 -20.79 -7.86 -2.10
C ASP A 138 -20.87 -6.69 -3.09
N LEU A 139 -19.72 -6.19 -3.55
CA LEU A 139 -19.64 -5.02 -4.42
C LEU A 139 -19.59 -5.40 -5.91
N SER A 140 -18.84 -6.45 -6.28
CA SER A 140 -18.67 -6.85 -7.68
C SER A 140 -19.29 -8.20 -8.04
N GLY A 141 -19.64 -9.04 -7.06
CA GLY A 141 -20.13 -10.40 -7.27
C GLY A 141 -19.04 -11.43 -7.62
N ASP A 142 -17.80 -10.97 -7.83
CA ASP A 142 -16.65 -11.83 -8.15
C ASP A 142 -16.23 -12.69 -6.96
N ARG A 143 -15.59 -13.82 -7.27
CA ARG A 143 -15.01 -14.69 -6.25
C ARG A 143 -13.82 -14.01 -5.58
N VAL A 144 -13.79 -14.08 -4.25
CA VAL A 144 -12.69 -13.60 -3.43
C VAL A 144 -11.82 -14.79 -3.07
N GLU A 145 -10.60 -14.86 -3.61
CA GLU A 145 -9.62 -15.87 -3.20
C GLU A 145 -9.04 -15.51 -1.83
N VAL A 146 -9.18 -16.42 -0.86
CA VAL A 146 -8.52 -16.29 0.44
C VAL A 146 -7.18 -17.00 0.35
N LYS A 147 -6.07 -16.25 0.38
CA LYS A 147 -4.77 -16.85 0.68
C LYS A 147 -4.71 -17.10 2.18
N SER A 148 -4.93 -18.36 2.57
CA SER A 148 -4.80 -18.83 3.95
C SER A 148 -3.42 -18.45 4.50
N LEU A 149 -3.37 -17.55 5.48
CA LEU A 149 -2.16 -17.34 6.26
C LEU A 149 -2.05 -18.52 7.23
N ILE A 150 -1.21 -19.51 6.88
CA ILE A 150 -0.76 -20.51 7.83
C ILE A 150 0.14 -19.78 8.82
N VAL A 151 -0.34 -19.58 10.04
CA VAL A 151 0.51 -19.24 11.19
C VAL A 151 1.09 -20.57 11.68
N VAL A 152 2.38 -20.79 11.42
CA VAL A 152 3.19 -21.83 12.07
C VAL A 152 3.78 -21.25 13.34
#